data_AF-A0A1Q9EPI2-F1
#
_entry.id   AF-A0A1Q9EPI2-F1
#
_cell.length_a   1.000
_cell.length_b   1.000
_cell.length_c   1.000
_cell.angle_alpha   90.00
_cell.angle_beta   90.00
_cell.angle_gamma   90.00
#
_symmetry.space_group_name_H-M   'P 1'
#
loop_
_entity.id
_entity.type
_entity.pdbx_description
1 polymer ?
#
loop_
_entity_poly.entity_id
_entity_poly.type
_entity_poly.pdbx_seq_one_letter_code
_entity_poly.pdbx_strand_id
1 'polypeptide(L)'
;MVSRTVTVSQQIIAVLLSLLGTVVVSATVLYAFENPDTDLEVAERTFEDALIYMVNIFTGRDPPWYPLNPQAKIASVVASLSAIIFIPFLVGRSMEVFMKTEDQPKASADSTVLPRKPGDVSSWAEVLKLLDVVEQQGVLGKEEMRQLRLLCLESDHRLLILHTAYSKRAKEKGNLTVYKGTPEGIYWGFLSSRARALCHPQETPVDLVLVRLACLARARDPKAFQSVRSSWEALGHREMCILTNHFLADGIKDGTFMFEFLPGCFQHAQRNPIIGLTMMLEVLVDLLSNLVPALPGLEIPYDQKVVRVDLSDMAEFAAAVKNRFVFQTCVARSRFRVLGNRVRVEMTAGNWSRVLDVDSDMTTLAYGVKDIFMRQQAIESLVRHQATNTWSFGAKDHGRRERR
;
A
#
# COMPACT_ATOMS: atom_id res chain seq x y z
N MET A 1 32.98 32.97 -3.04
CA MET A 1 33.40 31.60 -2.66
C MET A 1 32.84 30.64 -3.69
N VAL A 2 33.72 29.93 -4.41
CA VAL A 2 33.31 28.93 -5.43
C VAL A 2 33.04 27.62 -4.71
N SER A 3 31.79 27.18 -4.61
CA SER A 3 31.46 25.87 -4.05
C SER A 3 31.84 24.79 -5.06
N ARG A 4 32.89 24.01 -4.78
CA ARG A 4 33.20 22.81 -5.58
C ARG A 4 32.12 21.76 -5.31
N THR A 5 31.33 21.44 -6.33
CA THR A 5 30.34 20.35 -6.27
C THR A 5 31.08 19.02 -6.37
N VAL A 6 31.04 18.25 -5.29
CA VAL A 6 31.54 16.86 -5.24
C VAL A 6 30.55 15.97 -5.98
N THR A 7 31.04 15.08 -6.85
CA THR A 7 30.15 14.19 -7.60
C THR A 7 29.51 13.16 -6.66
N VAL A 8 28.28 12.73 -6.99
CA VAL A 8 27.56 11.65 -6.26
C VAL A 8 28.44 10.41 -6.07
N SER A 9 29.18 10.01 -7.12
CA SER A 9 30.10 8.87 -7.06
C SER A 9 31.18 9.03 -6.00
N GLN A 10 31.76 10.23 -5.84
CA GLN A 10 32.77 10.51 -4.83
C GLN A 10 32.19 10.44 -3.41
N GLN A 11 30.93 10.88 -3.22
CA GLN A 11 30.25 10.78 -1.93
C GLN A 11 29.98 9.33 -1.53
N ILE A 12 29.53 8.50 -2.47
CA ILE A 12 29.31 7.05 -2.22
C ILE A 12 30.62 6.37 -1.85
N ILE A 13 31.70 6.63 -2.60
CA ILE A 13 33.02 6.05 -2.33
C ILE A 13 33.51 6.47 -0.93
N ALA A 14 33.34 7.74 -0.56
CA ALA A 14 33.74 8.24 0.76
C ALA A 14 32.99 7.54 1.90
N VAL A 15 31.69 7.30 1.74
CA VAL A 15 30.86 6.57 2.72
C VAL A 15 31.31 5.11 2.84
N LEU A 16 31.53 4.42 1.73
CA LEU A 16 31.97 3.02 1.72
C LEU A 16 33.36 2.86 2.36
N LEU A 17 34.31 3.75 2.03
CA LEU A 17 35.64 3.74 2.63
C LEU A 17 35.61 4.06 4.13
N SER A 18 34.73 4.95 4.56
CA SER A 18 34.56 5.28 5.99
C SER A 18 34.01 4.09 6.77
N LEU A 19 33.02 3.37 6.22
CA LEU A 19 32.48 2.16 6.84
C LEU A 19 33.54 1.05 6.92
N LEU A 20 34.23 0.79 5.80
CA LEU A 20 35.29 -0.22 5.74
C LEU A 20 36.43 0.10 6.72
N GLY A 21 36.89 1.35 6.74
CA GLY A 21 37.94 1.79 7.65
C GLY A 21 37.56 1.61 9.13
N THR A 22 36.31 1.93 9.49
CA THR A 22 35.81 1.76 10.87
C THR A 22 35.80 0.29 11.28
N VAL A 23 35.33 -0.61 10.40
CA VAL A 23 35.31 -2.05 10.67
C VAL A 23 36.73 -2.61 10.80
N VAL A 24 37.63 -2.25 9.88
CA VAL A 24 39.02 -2.75 9.89
C VAL A 24 39.76 -2.27 11.14
N VAL A 25 39.69 -0.98 11.47
CA VAL A 25 40.36 -0.45 12.68
C VAL A 25 39.82 -1.12 13.95
N SER A 26 38.51 -1.31 14.06
CA SER A 26 37.90 -2.00 15.21
C SER A 26 38.36 -3.45 15.31
N ALA A 27 38.46 -4.15 14.17
CA ALA A 27 38.97 -5.53 14.11
C ALA A 27 40.45 -5.60 14.50
N THR A 28 41.28 -4.64 14.06
CA THR A 28 42.71 -4.58 14.43
C THR A 28 42.90 -4.36 15.92
N VAL A 29 42.14 -3.44 16.52
CA VAL A 29 42.19 -3.19 17.97
C VAL A 29 41.74 -4.41 18.76
N LEU A 30 40.67 -5.08 18.33
CA LEU A 30 40.20 -6.31 18.96
C LEU A 30 41.25 -7.42 18.87
N TYR A 31 41.80 -7.63 17.68
CA TYR A 31 42.84 -8.64 17.44
C TYR A 31 44.08 -8.40 18.31
N ALA A 32 44.53 -7.16 18.43
CA ALA A 32 45.70 -6.80 19.26
C ALA A 32 45.45 -7.04 20.76
N PHE A 33 44.22 -6.81 21.25
CA PHE A 33 43.89 -7.09 22.65
C PHE A 33 43.66 -8.57 22.94
N GLU A 34 43.18 -9.33 21.96
CA GLU A 34 42.92 -10.76 22.14
C GLU A 34 44.18 -11.62 21.99
N ASN A 35 45.17 -11.15 21.23
CA ASN A 35 46.49 -11.77 21.09
C ASN A 35 47.60 -10.86 21.63
N PRO A 36 47.66 -10.57 22.95
CA PRO A 36 48.84 -9.94 23.52
C PRO A 36 50.03 -10.89 23.31
N ASP A 37 51.22 -10.36 23.00
CA ASP A 37 52.52 -11.07 22.74
C ASP A 37 53.03 -11.93 23.92
N THR A 38 52.15 -12.47 24.76
CA THR A 38 52.43 -13.23 25.97
C THR A 38 52.14 -14.71 25.72
N ASP A 39 53.10 -15.57 26.08
CA ASP A 39 53.17 -17.05 25.96
C ASP A 39 52.03 -17.86 26.63
N LEU A 40 50.83 -17.31 26.75
CA LEU A 40 49.66 -18.01 27.26
C LEU A 40 49.03 -18.84 26.14
N GLU A 41 48.84 -20.14 26.37
CA GLU A 41 48.15 -21.11 25.49
C GLU A 41 46.64 -20.82 25.31
N VAL A 42 46.28 -19.58 24.99
CA VAL A 42 44.93 -19.24 24.55
C VAL A 42 44.84 -19.55 23.06
N ALA A 43 43.71 -20.12 22.63
CA ALA A 43 43.47 -20.41 21.22
C ALA A 43 43.74 -19.16 20.35
N GLU A 44 44.80 -19.21 19.55
CA GLU A 44 45.22 -18.12 18.68
C GLU A 44 44.04 -17.74 17.77
N ARG A 45 43.52 -16.52 17.96
CA ARG A 45 42.45 -15.98 17.11
C ARG A 45 43.10 -15.29 15.94
N THR A 46 42.68 -15.61 14.73
CA THR A 46 43.20 -14.96 13.54
C THR A 46 42.64 -13.54 13.41
N PHE A 47 43.30 -12.68 12.62
CA PHE A 47 42.73 -11.37 12.28
C PHE A 47 41.41 -11.51 11.50
N GLU A 48 41.26 -12.57 10.71
CA GLU A 48 40.01 -12.89 10.00
C GLU A 48 38.85 -13.15 10.98
N ASP A 49 39.09 -13.88 12.06
CA ASP A 49 38.09 -14.10 13.11
C ASP A 49 37.62 -12.79 13.76
N ALA A 50 38.55 -11.86 14.00
CA ALA A 50 38.25 -10.52 14.52
C ALA A 50 37.46 -9.66 13.53
N LEU A 51 37.75 -9.79 12.23
CA LEU A 51 37.02 -9.11 11.17
C LEU A 51 35.58 -9.63 11.06
N ILE A 52 35.39 -10.95 11.04
CA ILE A 52 34.06 -11.59 11.03
C ILE A 52 33.26 -11.19 12.27
N TYR A 53 33.90 -11.18 13.44
CA TYR A 53 33.28 -10.70 14.68
C TYR A 53 32.75 -9.27 14.52
N MET A 54 33.58 -8.34 14.03
CA MET A 54 33.19 -6.93 13.88
C MET A 54 32.09 -6.73 12.84
N VAL A 55 32.11 -7.46 11.72
CA VAL A 55 31.03 -7.41 10.73
C VAL A 55 29.69 -7.86 11.33
N ASN A 56 29.69 -8.94 12.14
CA ASN A 56 28.47 -9.40 12.80
C ASN A 56 27.93 -8.38 13.80
N ILE A 57 28.79 -7.81 14.65
CA ILE A 57 28.40 -6.74 15.59
C ILE A 57 27.80 -5.54 14.85
N PHE A 58 28.45 -5.07 13.78
CA PHE A 58 27.97 -3.90 13.01
C PHE A 58 26.67 -4.19 12.26
N THR A 59 26.40 -5.45 11.91
CA THR A 59 25.14 -5.85 11.25
C THR A 59 24.06 -6.28 12.24
N GLY A 60 24.32 -6.22 13.55
CA GLY A 60 23.38 -6.67 14.59
C GLY A 60 23.17 -8.19 14.61
N ARG A 61 24.14 -8.96 14.10
CA ARG A 61 24.15 -10.43 14.12
C ARG A 61 24.97 -10.94 15.29
N ASP A 62 24.60 -12.12 15.78
CA ASP A 62 25.32 -12.80 16.84
C ASP A 62 26.71 -13.25 16.33
N PRO A 63 27.83 -12.83 16.95
CA PRO A 63 29.15 -13.26 16.51
C PRO A 63 29.42 -14.73 16.87
N PRO A 64 30.25 -15.45 16.08
CA PRO A 64 30.54 -16.87 16.29
C PRO A 64 31.38 -17.15 17.55
N TRP A 65 31.97 -16.12 18.16
CA TRP A 65 32.76 -16.19 19.38
C TRP A 65 32.69 -14.86 20.12
N TYR A 66 33.17 -14.82 21.37
CA TYR A 66 33.17 -13.63 22.21
C TYR A 66 34.55 -13.38 22.80
N PRO A 67 35.02 -12.12 22.90
CA PRO A 67 36.32 -11.79 23.46
C PRO A 67 36.42 -12.22 24.91
N LEU A 68 37.53 -12.86 25.26
CA LEU A 68 37.81 -13.33 26.62
C LEU A 68 38.57 -12.28 27.42
N ASN A 69 39.49 -11.54 26.76
CA ASN A 69 40.28 -10.50 27.41
C ASN A 69 39.38 -9.32 27.87
N PRO A 70 39.48 -8.84 29.12
CA PRO A 70 38.75 -7.67 29.58
C PRO A 70 38.91 -6.43 28.69
N GLN A 71 40.10 -6.18 28.15
CA GLN A 71 40.36 -5.05 27.24
C GLN A 71 39.63 -5.24 25.89
N ALA A 72 39.65 -6.46 25.35
CA ALA A 72 38.93 -6.80 24.12
C ALA A 72 37.39 -6.69 24.30
N LYS A 73 36.87 -7.04 25.48
CA LYS A 73 35.45 -6.83 25.83
C LYS A 73 35.09 -5.34 25.83
N ILE A 74 35.92 -4.49 26.45
CA ILE A 74 35.70 -3.03 26.45
C ILE A 74 35.77 -2.50 25.02
N ALA A 75 36.76 -2.91 24.22
CA ALA A 75 36.87 -2.52 22.82
C ALA A 75 35.64 -2.92 22.00
N SER A 76 35.10 -4.13 22.21
CA SER A 76 33.87 -4.59 21.56
C SER A 76 32.65 -3.74 21.94
N VAL A 77 32.49 -3.37 23.21
CA VAL A 77 31.40 -2.48 23.65
C VAL A 77 31.52 -1.11 23.00
N VAL A 78 32.73 -0.52 22.95
CA VAL A 78 32.98 0.77 22.31
C VAL A 78 32.69 0.72 20.82
N ALA A 79 33.12 -0.34 20.13
CA ALA A 79 32.84 -0.56 18.72
C ALA A 79 31.33 -0.71 18.45
N SER A 80 30.62 -1.44 19.31
CA SER A 80 29.17 -1.63 19.22
C SER A 80 28.41 -0.31 19.39
N LEU A 81 28.76 0.50 20.39
CA LEU A 81 28.16 1.82 20.61
C LEU A 81 28.43 2.77 19.44
N SER A 82 29.65 2.73 18.90
CA SER A 82 30.02 3.52 17.72
C SER A 82 29.20 3.09 16.50
N ALA A 83 29.03 1.79 16.27
CA ALA A 83 28.21 1.25 15.18
C ALA A 83 26.75 1.70 15.28
N ILE A 84 26.15 1.65 16.48
CA ILE A 84 24.77 2.10 16.73
C ILE A 84 24.57 3.57 16.35
N ILE A 85 25.58 4.42 16.58
CA ILE A 85 25.51 5.84 16.27
C ILE A 85 25.79 6.11 14.80
N PHE A 86 26.85 5.50 14.24
CA PHE A 86 27.36 5.85 12.90
C PHE A 86 26.61 5.15 11.77
N ILE A 87 26.17 3.89 11.93
CA ILE A 87 25.55 3.13 10.84
C ILE A 87 24.23 3.77 10.37
N PRO A 88 23.29 4.15 11.24
CA PRO A 88 22.07 4.83 10.80
C PRO A 88 22.35 6.11 10.02
N PHE A 89 23.37 6.88 10.43
CA PHE A 89 23.79 8.09 9.74
C PHE A 89 24.35 7.80 8.35
N LEU A 90 25.24 6.81 8.21
CA LEU A 90 25.82 6.42 6.93
C LEU A 90 24.76 5.85 5.97
N VAL A 91 23.82 5.06 6.48
CA VAL A 91 22.69 4.52 5.70
C VAL A 91 21.76 5.65 5.25
N GLY A 92 21.41 6.57 6.14
CA GLY A 92 20.57 7.73 5.82
C GLY A 92 21.20 8.62 4.73
N ARG A 93 22.50 8.91 4.85
CA ARG A 93 23.25 9.66 3.84
C ARG A 93 23.35 8.92 2.50
N SER A 94 23.57 7.61 2.53
CA SER A 94 23.61 6.79 1.32
C SER A 94 22.26 6.86 0.58
N MET A 95 21.16 6.68 1.30
CA MET A 95 19.80 6.76 0.74
C MET A 95 19.53 8.14 0.12
N GLU A 96 19.89 9.23 0.81
CA GLU A 96 19.74 10.58 0.28
C GLU A 96 20.48 10.77 -1.06
N VAL A 97 21.71 10.27 -1.14
CA VAL A 97 22.55 10.36 -2.34
C VAL A 97 21.96 9.52 -3.48
N PHE A 98 21.50 8.30 -3.19
CA PHE A 98 20.86 7.43 -4.18
C PHE A 98 19.56 8.04 -4.72
N MET A 99 18.70 8.58 -3.84
CA MET A 99 17.42 9.17 -4.27
C MET A 99 17.63 10.44 -5.11
N LYS A 100 18.62 11.28 -4.81
CA LYS A 100 18.94 12.49 -5.61
C LYS A 100 19.47 12.19 -7.02
N THR A 101 19.93 10.97 -7.28
CA THR A 101 20.52 10.62 -8.59
C THR A 101 19.46 10.27 -9.63
N GLU A 102 18.23 9.93 -9.22
CA GLU A 102 17.14 9.53 -10.12
C GLU A 102 16.34 10.72 -10.69
N ASP A 103 16.40 11.91 -10.06
CA ASP A 103 15.61 13.08 -10.44
C ASP A 103 16.28 14.01 -11.47
N GLN A 104 17.48 13.70 -11.98
CA GLN A 104 17.98 14.46 -13.12
C GLN A 104 17.26 13.99 -14.39
N PRO A 105 16.42 14.85 -15.02
CA PRO A 105 15.85 14.51 -16.31
C PRO A 105 17.00 14.29 -17.26
N LYS A 106 17.14 13.05 -17.76
CA LYS A 106 17.91 12.80 -18.97
C LYS A 106 17.34 13.76 -20.01
N ALA A 107 18.12 14.77 -20.38
CA ALA A 107 17.78 15.67 -21.46
C ALA A 107 17.68 14.83 -22.73
N SER A 108 16.49 14.30 -22.98
CA SER A 108 16.13 13.68 -24.24
C SER A 108 15.93 14.81 -25.23
N ALA A 109 16.95 15.05 -26.03
CA ALA A 109 16.77 15.60 -27.35
C ALA A 109 15.79 14.71 -28.15
N ASP A 110 14.98 15.35 -28.97
CA ASP A 110 13.97 14.80 -29.89
C ASP A 110 12.61 14.39 -29.31
N SER A 111 11.76 15.40 -29.12
CA SER A 111 10.30 15.28 -29.12
C SER A 111 9.74 15.41 -30.54
N THR A 112 9.75 14.31 -31.29
CA THR A 112 8.92 14.20 -32.50
C THR A 112 7.47 13.93 -32.08
N VAL A 113 6.62 14.93 -32.30
CA VAL A 113 5.16 14.89 -32.09
C VAL A 113 4.57 13.80 -33.00
N LEU A 114 4.21 12.65 -32.43
CA LEU A 114 3.40 11.64 -33.12
C LEU A 114 1.90 11.91 -32.90
N PRO A 115 1.05 11.64 -33.92
CA PRO A 115 -0.37 11.96 -33.88
C PRO A 115 -1.13 11.08 -32.88
N ARG A 116 -2.13 11.70 -32.21
CA ARG A 116 -3.10 11.05 -31.32
C ARG A 116 -3.69 9.79 -31.95
N LYS A 117 -3.60 8.67 -31.23
CA LYS A 117 -4.29 7.42 -31.59
C LYS A 117 -5.81 7.55 -31.43
N PRO A 118 -6.61 7.01 -32.37
CA PRO A 118 -8.06 6.94 -32.25
C PRO A 118 -8.44 5.85 -31.23
N GLY A 119 -8.82 6.27 -30.03
CA GLY A 119 -9.22 5.35 -28.97
C GLY A 119 -9.63 6.04 -27.67
N ASP A 120 -9.86 7.35 -27.71
CA ASP A 120 -10.23 8.11 -26.53
C ASP A 120 -11.74 7.98 -26.30
N VAL A 121 -12.10 7.49 -25.12
CA VAL A 121 -13.48 7.12 -24.74
C VAL A 121 -14.43 8.34 -24.74
N SER A 122 -13.87 9.55 -24.75
CA SER A 122 -14.59 10.81 -24.92
C SER A 122 -15.38 10.90 -26.23
N SER A 123 -14.94 10.25 -27.32
CA SER A 123 -15.62 10.37 -28.62
C SER A 123 -16.98 9.65 -28.68
N TRP A 124 -17.18 8.59 -27.90
CA TRP A 124 -18.40 7.77 -28.02
C TRP A 124 -19.61 8.36 -27.30
N ALA A 125 -19.40 9.11 -26.22
CA ALA A 125 -20.46 9.88 -25.59
C ALA A 125 -21.00 10.97 -26.53
N GLU A 126 -20.12 11.55 -27.36
CA GLU A 126 -20.50 12.51 -28.39
C GLU A 126 -21.28 11.85 -29.53
N VAL A 127 -20.88 10.65 -29.95
CA VAL A 127 -21.62 9.86 -30.95
C VAL A 127 -23.02 9.51 -30.47
N LEU A 128 -23.19 9.07 -29.21
CA LEU A 128 -24.53 8.79 -28.65
C LEU A 128 -25.39 10.06 -28.56
N LYS A 129 -24.81 11.20 -28.18
CA LYS A 129 -25.51 12.50 -28.19
C LYS A 129 -25.94 12.91 -29.60
N LEU A 130 -25.09 12.71 -30.60
CA LEU A 130 -25.41 12.97 -32.00
C LEU A 130 -26.57 12.09 -32.48
N LEU A 131 -26.56 10.80 -32.11
CA LEU A 131 -27.67 9.89 -32.41
C LEU A 131 -28.98 10.35 -31.77
N ASP A 132 -28.95 10.78 -30.51
CA ASP A 132 -30.15 11.32 -29.84
C ASP A 132 -30.67 12.60 -30.54
N VAL A 133 -29.77 13.47 -31.02
CA VAL A 133 -30.15 14.67 -31.78
C VAL A 133 -30.79 14.31 -33.12
N VAL A 134 -30.22 13.36 -33.87
CA VAL A 134 -30.78 12.89 -35.15
C VAL A 134 -32.17 12.27 -34.97
N GLU A 135 -32.37 11.51 -33.88
CA GLU A 135 -33.68 10.94 -33.54
C GLU A 135 -34.70 12.02 -33.16
N GLN A 136 -34.31 13.01 -32.37
CA GLN A 136 -35.18 14.14 -31.99
C GLN A 136 -35.58 15.01 -33.18
N GLN A 137 -34.68 15.18 -34.14
CA GLN A 137 -34.95 15.93 -35.36
C GLN A 137 -35.84 15.17 -36.35
N GLY A 138 -36.10 13.88 -36.12
CA GLY A 138 -36.95 13.06 -36.99
C GLY A 138 -36.39 12.89 -38.40
N VAL A 139 -35.07 13.06 -38.58
CA VAL A 139 -34.40 13.01 -39.89
C VAL A 139 -34.46 11.60 -40.48
N LEU A 140 -34.47 10.58 -39.61
CA LEU A 140 -34.55 9.18 -39.97
C LEU A 140 -35.85 8.58 -39.47
N GLY A 141 -36.39 7.63 -40.24
CA GLY A 141 -37.49 6.79 -39.78
C GLY A 141 -37.09 5.98 -38.56
N LYS A 142 -38.06 5.59 -37.72
CA LYS A 142 -37.80 4.84 -36.47
C LYS A 142 -36.96 3.57 -36.70
N GLU A 143 -37.17 2.89 -37.82
CA GLU A 143 -36.43 1.66 -38.14
C GLU A 143 -35.00 1.96 -38.62
N GLU A 144 -34.80 3.03 -39.38
CA GLU A 144 -33.46 3.48 -39.81
C GLU A 144 -32.63 3.95 -38.61
N MET A 145 -33.26 4.68 -37.68
CA MET A 145 -32.60 5.10 -36.45
C MET A 145 -32.21 3.91 -35.57
N ARG A 146 -33.06 2.87 -35.53
CA ARG A 146 -32.77 1.61 -34.85
C ARG A 146 -31.59 0.88 -35.48
N GLN A 147 -31.54 0.80 -36.82
CA GLN A 147 -30.42 0.17 -37.52
C GLN A 147 -29.12 0.96 -37.33
N LEU A 148 -29.17 2.29 -37.37
CA LEU A 148 -28.01 3.15 -37.15
C LEU A 148 -27.44 2.98 -35.74
N ARG A 149 -28.33 2.91 -34.72
CA ARG A 149 -27.92 2.55 -33.35
C ARG A 149 -27.28 1.16 -33.34
N LEU A 150 -27.89 0.15 -33.94
CA LEU A 150 -27.33 -1.20 -33.98
C LEU A 150 -25.94 -1.25 -34.65
N LEU A 151 -25.72 -0.55 -35.75
CA LEU A 151 -24.42 -0.45 -36.42
C LEU A 151 -23.36 0.20 -35.53
N CYS A 152 -23.72 1.28 -34.81
CA CYS A 152 -22.83 1.91 -33.85
C CYS A 152 -22.52 0.99 -32.65
N LEU A 153 -23.48 0.16 -32.23
CA LEU A 153 -23.32 -0.82 -31.15
C LEU A 153 -22.49 -2.05 -31.57
N GLU A 154 -22.58 -2.48 -32.82
CA GLU A 154 -21.76 -3.56 -33.38
C GLU A 154 -20.29 -3.17 -33.53
N SER A 155 -20.03 -1.87 -33.71
CA SER A 155 -18.69 -1.31 -33.83
C SER A 155 -17.90 -1.36 -32.51
N ASP A 156 -18.58 -1.40 -31.35
CA ASP A 156 -17.94 -1.52 -30.03
C ASP A 156 -18.80 -2.34 -29.03
N HIS A 157 -18.31 -3.54 -28.70
CA HIS A 157 -18.89 -4.47 -27.72
C HIS A 157 -19.25 -3.84 -26.36
N ARG A 158 -18.60 -2.75 -25.94
CA ARG A 158 -18.91 -2.05 -24.67
C ARG A 158 -20.26 -1.35 -24.73
N LEU A 159 -20.63 -0.80 -25.89
CA LEU A 159 -21.91 -0.14 -26.08
C LEU A 159 -23.04 -1.15 -26.13
N LEU A 160 -22.79 -2.35 -26.67
CA LEU A 160 -23.75 -3.46 -26.61
C LEU A 160 -24.11 -3.80 -25.16
N ILE A 161 -23.16 -3.76 -24.22
CA ILE A 161 -23.43 -4.00 -22.79
C ILE A 161 -24.31 -2.89 -22.20
N LEU A 162 -24.01 -1.62 -22.47
CA LEU A 162 -24.83 -0.48 -22.04
C LEU A 162 -26.24 -0.56 -22.63
N HIS A 163 -26.34 -0.70 -23.95
CA HIS A 163 -27.63 -0.80 -24.64
C HIS A 163 -28.42 -2.02 -24.18
N THR A 164 -27.81 -3.19 -23.98
CA THR A 164 -28.51 -4.37 -23.47
C THR A 164 -28.96 -4.17 -22.02
N ALA A 165 -28.14 -3.52 -21.18
CA ALA A 165 -28.51 -3.20 -19.80
C ALA A 165 -29.65 -2.17 -19.71
N TYR A 166 -29.71 -1.20 -20.62
CA TYR A 166 -30.78 -0.20 -20.70
C TYR A 166 -32.04 -0.73 -21.41
N SER A 167 -31.90 -1.43 -22.54
CA SER A 167 -32.99 -1.94 -23.39
C SER A 167 -33.74 -3.11 -22.76
N LYS A 168 -33.03 -4.09 -22.18
CA LYS A 168 -33.65 -5.27 -21.56
C LYS A 168 -34.42 -4.90 -20.29
N ARG A 169 -33.95 -3.89 -19.52
CA ARG A 169 -34.67 -3.32 -18.36
C ARG A 169 -35.78 -2.34 -18.73
N ALA A 170 -35.64 -1.56 -19.80
CA ALA A 170 -36.68 -0.66 -20.26
C ALA A 170 -37.91 -1.41 -20.80
N LYS A 171 -37.71 -2.60 -21.41
CA LYS A 171 -38.81 -3.43 -21.91
C LYS A 171 -39.53 -4.26 -20.85
N GLU A 172 -38.85 -4.64 -19.75
CA GLU A 172 -39.46 -5.52 -18.73
C GLU A 172 -40.33 -4.79 -17.70
N LYS A 173 -40.29 -3.45 -17.60
CA LYS A 173 -41.22 -2.71 -16.72
C LYS A 173 -41.57 -1.34 -17.31
N GLY A 174 -42.87 -1.13 -17.57
CA GLY A 174 -43.50 0.20 -17.70
C GLY A 174 -43.47 1.05 -16.42
N ASN A 175 -42.46 0.85 -15.57
CA ASN A 175 -42.18 1.53 -14.32
C ASN A 175 -40.71 1.96 -14.22
N LEU A 176 -39.96 1.94 -15.33
CA LEU A 176 -38.67 2.60 -15.38
C LEU A 176 -38.93 4.11 -15.53
N THR A 177 -39.23 4.77 -14.41
CA THR A 177 -38.71 6.12 -14.24
C THR A 177 -37.21 5.97 -14.46
N VAL A 178 -36.72 6.42 -15.63
CA VAL A 178 -35.30 6.73 -15.81
C VAL A 178 -34.96 7.50 -14.55
N TYR A 179 -34.08 6.96 -13.69
CA TYR A 179 -33.78 7.57 -12.41
C TYR A 179 -33.32 9.00 -12.73
N LYS A 180 -34.23 9.98 -12.59
CA LYS A 180 -33.94 11.42 -12.57
C LYS A 180 -33.23 11.75 -11.25
N GLY A 181 -32.33 10.87 -10.83
CA GLY A 181 -31.59 10.95 -9.60
C GLY A 181 -30.21 11.52 -9.90
N THR A 182 -29.62 12.15 -8.89
CA THR A 182 -28.20 12.52 -8.91
C THR A 182 -27.34 11.26 -9.12
N PRO A 183 -26.11 11.38 -9.65
CA PRO A 183 -25.18 10.25 -9.76
C PRO A 183 -25.02 9.47 -8.44
N GLU A 184 -25.02 10.20 -7.32
CA GLU A 184 -25.05 9.66 -5.96
C GLU A 184 -26.26 8.75 -5.72
N GLY A 185 -27.48 9.22 -6.04
CA GLY A 185 -28.70 8.43 -5.89
C GLY A 185 -28.72 7.16 -6.74
N ILE A 186 -28.15 7.20 -7.94
CA ILE A 186 -28.02 6.02 -8.81
C ILE A 186 -27.06 5.00 -8.19
N TYR A 187 -25.90 5.46 -7.70
CA TYR A 187 -24.89 4.61 -7.08
C TYR A 187 -25.40 3.94 -5.80
N TRP A 188 -25.94 4.72 -4.86
CA TRP A 188 -26.49 4.18 -3.62
C TRP A 188 -27.72 3.31 -3.87
N GLY A 189 -28.58 3.67 -4.83
CA GLY A 189 -29.70 2.83 -5.25
C GLY A 189 -29.26 1.46 -5.77
N PHE A 190 -28.12 1.39 -6.49
CA PHE A 190 -27.52 0.12 -6.89
C PHE A 190 -27.06 -0.69 -5.68
N LEU A 191 -26.29 -0.10 -4.76
CA LEU A 191 -25.86 -0.79 -3.53
C LEU A 191 -27.06 -1.27 -2.71
N SER A 192 -28.11 -0.46 -2.57
CA SER A 192 -29.33 -0.86 -1.86
C SER A 192 -30.08 -2.00 -2.51
N SER A 193 -30.08 -2.07 -3.85
CA SER A 193 -30.61 -3.23 -4.56
C SER A 193 -29.75 -4.48 -4.32
N ARG A 194 -28.43 -4.33 -4.20
CA ARG A 194 -27.52 -5.46 -3.97
C ARG A 194 -27.61 -5.97 -2.54
N ALA A 195 -27.69 -5.12 -1.52
CA ALA A 195 -27.87 -5.59 -0.15
C ALA A 195 -29.19 -6.38 0.02
N ARG A 196 -30.28 -5.91 -0.62
CA ARG A 196 -31.56 -6.66 -0.65
C ARG A 196 -31.40 -8.04 -1.27
N ALA A 197 -30.66 -8.15 -2.39
CA ALA A 197 -30.40 -9.45 -3.03
C ALA A 197 -29.54 -10.38 -2.17
N LEU A 198 -28.72 -9.82 -1.26
CA LEU A 198 -27.90 -10.56 -0.30
C LEU A 198 -28.60 -10.76 1.06
N CYS A 199 -29.85 -10.30 1.21
CA CYS A 199 -30.60 -10.28 2.47
C CYS A 199 -29.85 -9.60 3.64
N HIS A 200 -29.11 -8.53 3.35
CA HIS A 200 -28.33 -7.79 4.35
C HIS A 200 -29.00 -6.45 4.70
N PRO A 201 -29.08 -6.07 6.00
CA PRO A 201 -29.51 -4.73 6.41
C PRO A 201 -28.60 -3.64 5.84
N GLN A 202 -29.07 -2.39 5.88
CA GLN A 202 -28.35 -1.18 5.45
C GLN A 202 -28.56 -0.07 6.47
N GLU A 203 -28.48 -0.43 7.75
CA GLU A 203 -28.82 0.49 8.85
C GLU A 203 -27.60 1.29 9.27
N THR A 204 -26.42 0.71 9.12
CA THR A 204 -25.16 1.29 9.55
C THR A 204 -24.23 1.60 8.37
N PRO A 205 -23.28 2.54 8.55
CA PRO A 205 -22.27 2.80 7.53
C PRO A 205 -21.40 1.56 7.21
N VAL A 206 -21.21 0.68 8.20
CA VAL A 206 -20.48 -0.59 8.02
C VAL A 206 -21.22 -1.53 7.08
N ASP A 207 -22.55 -1.61 7.19
CA ASP A 207 -23.37 -2.44 6.29
C ASP A 207 -23.19 -2.01 4.81
N LEU A 208 -23.18 -0.69 4.57
CA LEU A 208 -22.96 -0.14 3.22
C LEU A 208 -21.58 -0.51 2.67
N VAL A 209 -20.54 -0.44 3.51
CA VAL A 209 -19.17 -0.83 3.15
C VAL A 209 -19.09 -2.32 2.85
N LEU A 210 -19.72 -3.18 3.66
CA LEU A 210 -19.77 -4.62 3.42
C LEU A 210 -20.43 -4.96 2.08
N VAL A 211 -21.53 -4.28 1.73
CA VAL A 211 -22.20 -4.48 0.43
C VAL A 211 -21.33 -4.00 -0.73
N ARG A 212 -20.59 -2.89 -0.55
CA ARG A 212 -19.63 -2.39 -1.55
C ARG A 212 -18.48 -3.37 -1.74
N LEU A 213 -17.90 -3.88 -0.65
CA LEU A 213 -16.86 -4.91 -0.68
C LEU A 213 -17.35 -6.20 -1.33
N ALA A 214 -18.59 -6.63 -1.03
CA ALA A 214 -19.20 -7.78 -1.66
C ALA A 214 -19.35 -7.60 -3.18
N CYS A 215 -19.72 -6.41 -3.64
CA CYS A 215 -19.76 -6.09 -5.06
C CYS A 215 -18.38 -6.14 -5.71
N LEU A 216 -17.36 -5.56 -5.06
CA LEU A 216 -15.96 -5.59 -5.53
C LEU A 216 -15.41 -7.03 -5.59
N ALA A 217 -15.72 -7.84 -4.58
CA ALA A 217 -15.34 -9.26 -4.48
C ALA A 217 -16.22 -10.18 -5.33
N ARG A 218 -17.15 -9.61 -6.11
CA ARG A 218 -18.12 -10.32 -6.96
C ARG A 218 -18.94 -11.38 -6.22
N ALA A 219 -19.18 -11.21 -4.92
CA ALA A 219 -20.06 -12.06 -4.14
C ALA A 219 -21.51 -11.89 -4.63
N ARG A 220 -22.12 -12.99 -5.10
CA ARG A 220 -23.48 -12.99 -5.66
C ARG A 220 -24.50 -13.69 -4.76
N ASP A 221 -24.04 -14.60 -3.92
CA ASP A 221 -24.86 -15.42 -3.04
C ASP A 221 -24.53 -15.17 -1.56
N PRO A 222 -25.42 -15.56 -0.62
CA PRO A 222 -25.21 -15.36 0.81
C PRO A 222 -23.94 -16.03 1.37
N LYS A 223 -23.50 -17.16 0.80
CA LYS A 223 -22.30 -17.87 1.26
C LYS A 223 -21.03 -17.09 0.91
N ALA A 224 -20.95 -16.60 -0.33
CA ALA A 224 -19.85 -15.73 -0.76
C ALA A 224 -19.83 -14.41 0.04
N PHE A 225 -21.01 -13.84 0.33
CA PHE A 225 -21.13 -12.66 1.18
C PHE A 225 -20.63 -12.92 2.60
N GLN A 226 -20.99 -14.06 3.20
CA GLN A 226 -20.53 -14.44 4.53
C GLN A 226 -19.00 -14.56 4.60
N SER A 227 -18.34 -15.01 3.53
CA SER A 227 -16.87 -15.02 3.45
C SER A 227 -16.26 -13.61 3.50
N VAL A 228 -16.83 -12.65 2.76
CA VAL A 228 -16.42 -11.24 2.81
C VAL A 228 -16.65 -10.66 4.21
N ARG A 229 -17.82 -10.90 4.80
CA ARG A 229 -18.18 -10.46 6.14
C ARG A 229 -17.24 -11.01 7.21
N SER A 230 -16.97 -12.32 7.19
CA SER A 230 -16.07 -12.96 8.15
C SER A 230 -14.64 -12.42 8.02
N SER A 231 -14.21 -12.11 6.78
CA SER A 231 -12.89 -11.51 6.53
C SER A 231 -12.80 -10.07 7.05
N TRP A 232 -13.90 -9.31 6.97
CA TRP A 232 -14.03 -7.97 7.54
C TRP A 232 -14.04 -7.98 9.07
N GLU A 233 -14.83 -8.87 9.67
CA GLU A 233 -14.93 -9.02 11.14
C GLU A 233 -13.63 -9.52 11.79
N ALA A 234 -12.75 -10.16 11.01
CA ALA A 234 -11.42 -10.55 11.44
C ALA A 234 -10.42 -9.37 11.53
N LEU A 235 -10.76 -8.20 10.98
CA LEU A 235 -9.92 -7.01 11.07
C LEU A 235 -10.04 -6.36 12.46
N GLY A 236 -8.98 -5.68 12.88
CA GLY A 236 -9.03 -4.83 14.06
C GLY A 236 -9.93 -3.60 13.86
N HIS A 237 -10.34 -2.98 14.96
CA HIS A 237 -11.22 -1.81 14.92
C HIS A 237 -10.62 -0.64 14.13
N ARG A 238 -9.30 -0.45 14.22
CA ARG A 238 -8.57 0.60 13.51
C ARG A 238 -8.63 0.38 11.99
N GLU A 239 -8.35 -0.84 11.56
CA GLU A 239 -8.36 -1.27 10.16
C GLU A 239 -9.75 -1.09 9.56
N MET A 240 -10.79 -1.56 10.27
CA MET A 240 -12.18 -1.37 9.87
C MET A 240 -12.51 0.12 9.72
N CYS A 241 -12.12 0.98 10.67
CA CYS A 241 -12.36 2.42 10.60
C CYS A 241 -11.72 3.07 9.36
N ILE A 242 -10.46 2.73 9.07
CA ILE A 242 -9.74 3.24 7.87
C ILE A 242 -10.46 2.84 6.59
N LEU A 243 -10.81 1.55 6.45
CA LEU A 243 -11.51 1.06 5.28
C LEU A 243 -12.93 1.61 5.16
N THR A 244 -13.65 1.76 6.28
CA THR A 244 -14.98 2.35 6.31
C THR A 244 -14.94 3.78 5.80
N ASN A 245 -14.02 4.61 6.30
CA ASN A 245 -13.87 5.99 5.83
C ASN A 245 -13.54 6.04 4.34
N HIS A 246 -12.63 5.18 3.87
CA HIS A 246 -12.26 5.12 2.47
C HIS A 246 -13.42 4.69 1.56
N PHE A 247 -14.13 3.62 1.91
CA PHE A 247 -15.22 3.07 1.08
C PHE A 247 -16.54 3.84 1.20
N LEU A 248 -16.68 4.75 2.16
CA LEU A 248 -17.80 5.68 2.20
C LEU A 248 -17.54 6.98 1.44
N ALA A 249 -16.27 7.32 1.19
CA ALA A 249 -15.92 8.50 0.40
C ALA A 249 -16.45 8.37 -1.04
N ASP A 250 -17.16 9.41 -1.48
CA ASP A 250 -17.86 9.45 -2.77
C ASP A 250 -16.99 9.95 -3.93
N GLY A 251 -15.87 10.63 -3.62
CA GLY A 251 -15.03 11.27 -4.62
C GLY A 251 -15.66 12.51 -5.27
N ILE A 252 -16.81 12.96 -4.75
CA ILE A 252 -17.54 14.15 -5.21
C ILE A 252 -17.29 15.28 -4.22
N LYS A 253 -17.61 15.06 -2.94
CA LYS A 253 -17.41 16.06 -1.88
C LYS A 253 -16.03 15.89 -1.26
N ASP A 254 -15.69 14.65 -0.95
CA ASP A 254 -14.47 14.29 -0.25
C ASP A 254 -13.41 13.76 -1.22
N GLY A 255 -12.15 14.11 -0.95
CA GLY A 255 -11.02 13.55 -1.67
C GLY A 255 -10.95 12.04 -1.44
N THR A 256 -10.82 11.24 -2.50
CA THR A 256 -10.72 9.77 -2.37
C THR A 256 -9.73 9.16 -3.35
N PHE A 257 -9.23 7.98 -2.99
CA PHE A 257 -8.46 7.13 -3.88
C PHE A 257 -9.41 6.19 -4.62
N MET A 258 -9.40 6.21 -5.94
CA MET A 258 -10.14 5.24 -6.74
C MET A 258 -9.22 4.07 -7.08
N PHE A 259 -9.35 2.96 -6.36
CA PHE A 259 -8.55 1.75 -6.56
C PHE A 259 -9.00 0.98 -7.81
N GLU A 260 -8.26 1.15 -8.89
CA GLU A 260 -8.45 0.44 -10.15
C GLU A 260 -7.87 -0.97 -10.04
N PHE A 261 -8.48 -1.93 -10.74
CA PHE A 261 -8.11 -3.35 -10.64
C PHE A 261 -8.31 -4.00 -9.26
N LEU A 262 -8.91 -3.29 -8.29
CA LEU A 262 -9.28 -3.85 -6.99
C LEU A 262 -10.16 -5.11 -7.08
N PRO A 263 -11.13 -5.22 -8.02
CA PRO A 263 -11.86 -6.48 -8.20
C PRO A 263 -10.95 -7.66 -8.61
N GLY A 264 -9.89 -7.42 -9.39
CA GLY A 264 -8.93 -8.44 -9.78
C GLY A 264 -8.07 -8.89 -8.59
N CYS A 265 -7.61 -7.91 -7.81
CA CYS A 265 -6.98 -8.10 -6.50
C CYS A 265 -7.78 -9.03 -5.58
N PHE A 266 -9.08 -8.76 -5.37
CA PHE A 266 -9.95 -9.63 -4.57
C PHE A 266 -10.16 -11.02 -5.17
N GLN A 267 -10.31 -11.09 -6.49
CA GLN A 267 -10.44 -12.38 -7.19
C GLN A 267 -9.19 -13.25 -7.03
N HIS A 268 -7.99 -12.68 -7.09
CA HIS A 268 -6.74 -13.41 -6.87
C HIS A 268 -6.57 -13.81 -5.41
N ALA A 269 -6.88 -12.91 -4.47
CA ALA A 269 -6.84 -13.21 -3.04
C ALA A 269 -7.80 -14.34 -2.63
N GLN A 270 -9.01 -14.41 -3.21
CA GLN A 270 -9.95 -15.51 -2.97
C GLN A 270 -9.45 -16.87 -3.50
N ARG A 271 -8.71 -16.86 -4.61
CA ARG A 271 -8.16 -18.07 -5.22
C ARG A 271 -6.85 -18.52 -4.59
N ASN A 272 -6.14 -17.61 -3.93
CA ASN A 272 -4.89 -17.88 -3.26
C ASN A 272 -5.12 -18.11 -1.76
N PRO A 273 -5.11 -19.36 -1.27
CA PRO A 273 -5.42 -19.68 0.13
C PRO A 273 -4.38 -19.12 1.12
N ILE A 274 -3.17 -18.80 0.65
CA ILE A 274 -2.11 -18.22 1.47
C ILE A 274 -2.43 -16.77 1.85
N ILE A 275 -3.06 -16.03 0.93
CA ILE A 275 -3.45 -14.64 1.14
C ILE A 275 -4.85 -14.60 1.77
N GLY A 276 -5.86 -15.10 1.06
CA GLY A 276 -7.26 -14.93 1.45
C GLY A 276 -7.73 -13.47 1.46
N LEU A 277 -9.03 -13.28 1.70
CA LEU A 277 -9.61 -11.92 1.69
C LEU A 277 -9.17 -11.07 2.88
N THR A 278 -9.04 -11.64 4.08
CA THR A 278 -8.64 -10.90 5.29
C THR A 278 -7.30 -10.21 5.09
N MET A 279 -6.28 -10.94 4.64
CA MET A 279 -4.96 -10.36 4.37
C MET A 279 -5.02 -9.28 3.28
N MET A 280 -5.84 -9.50 2.26
CA MET A 280 -5.97 -8.49 1.21
C MET A 280 -6.54 -7.18 1.76
N LEU A 281 -7.51 -7.26 2.67
CA LEU A 281 -8.04 -6.07 3.35
C LEU A 281 -6.99 -5.41 4.26
N GLU A 282 -6.18 -6.19 4.99
CA GLU A 282 -5.04 -5.66 5.78
C GLU A 282 -4.04 -4.91 4.87
N VAL A 283 -3.65 -5.50 3.74
CA VAL A 283 -2.72 -4.89 2.78
C VAL A 283 -3.30 -3.60 2.18
N LEU A 284 -4.62 -3.50 2.00
CA LEU A 284 -5.26 -2.25 1.57
C LEU A 284 -5.20 -1.16 2.64
N VAL A 285 -5.28 -1.51 3.93
CA VAL A 285 -5.07 -0.55 5.03
C VAL A 285 -3.63 -0.03 5.01
N ASP A 286 -2.66 -0.93 4.83
CA ASP A 286 -1.25 -0.54 4.70
C ASP A 286 -1.05 0.35 3.47
N LEU A 287 -1.67 0.02 2.34
CA LEU A 287 -1.62 0.83 1.12
C LEU A 287 -2.18 2.24 1.35
N LEU A 288 -3.37 2.37 1.95
CA LEU A 288 -3.96 3.68 2.27
C LEU A 288 -3.07 4.49 3.20
N SER A 289 -2.49 3.83 4.21
CA SER A 289 -1.60 4.47 5.19
C SER A 289 -0.29 4.96 4.58
N ASN A 290 0.17 4.36 3.48
CA ASN A 290 1.36 4.78 2.74
C ASN A 290 1.05 5.79 1.62
N LEU A 291 -0.13 5.74 1.02
CA LEU A 291 -0.54 6.68 -0.03
C LEU A 291 -0.76 8.09 0.51
N VAL A 292 -1.43 8.24 1.68
CA VAL A 292 -1.75 9.56 2.24
C VAL A 292 -0.49 10.40 2.51
N PRO A 293 0.56 9.89 3.17
CA PRO A 293 1.80 10.64 3.37
C PRO A 293 2.62 10.85 2.09
N ALA A 294 2.43 10.02 1.06
CA ALA A 294 3.09 10.19 -0.22
C ALA A 294 2.52 11.36 -1.04
N LEU A 295 1.23 11.68 -0.86
CA LEU A 295 0.51 12.71 -1.65
C LEU A 295 1.25 14.06 -1.81
N PRO A 296 1.81 14.68 -0.76
CA PRO A 296 2.49 15.97 -0.90
C PRO A 296 3.69 15.94 -1.87
N GLY A 297 4.29 14.77 -2.08
CA GLY A 297 5.40 14.59 -3.02
C GLY A 297 4.98 14.20 -4.44
N LEU A 298 3.69 13.97 -4.71
CA LEU A 298 3.19 13.44 -6.00
C LEU A 298 2.67 14.51 -6.97
N GLU A 299 2.83 15.81 -6.64
CA GLU A 299 2.41 16.95 -7.49
C GLU A 299 0.95 16.88 -8.00
N ILE A 300 0.05 16.25 -7.23
CA ILE A 300 -1.35 16.10 -7.63
C ILE A 300 -2.08 17.45 -7.46
N PRO A 301 -2.83 17.92 -8.48
CA PRO A 301 -3.61 19.15 -8.38
C PRO A 301 -4.56 19.15 -7.17
N TYR A 302 -4.57 20.24 -6.40
CA TYR A 302 -5.38 20.38 -5.18
C TYR A 302 -6.90 20.35 -5.44
N ASP A 303 -7.33 20.61 -6.67
CA ASP A 303 -8.72 20.55 -7.10
C ASP A 303 -9.17 19.12 -7.47
N GLN A 304 -8.25 18.18 -7.60
CA GLN A 304 -8.55 16.80 -7.96
C GLN A 304 -9.14 16.04 -6.76
N LYS A 305 -10.47 15.86 -6.76
CA LYS A 305 -11.19 15.09 -5.74
C LYS A 305 -10.96 13.58 -5.82
N VAL A 306 -10.60 13.05 -6.99
CA VAL A 306 -10.40 11.60 -7.18
C VAL A 306 -9.02 11.32 -7.71
N VAL A 307 -8.19 10.67 -6.90
CA VAL A 307 -6.88 10.17 -7.32
C VAL A 307 -7.02 8.72 -7.74
N ARG A 308 -6.80 8.43 -9.03
CA ARG A 308 -6.88 7.06 -9.54
C ARG A 308 -5.63 6.30 -9.15
N VAL A 309 -5.79 5.13 -8.56
CA VAL A 309 -4.67 4.27 -8.13
C VAL A 309 -4.70 2.97 -8.91
N ASP A 310 -3.70 2.76 -9.77
CA ASP A 310 -3.51 1.55 -10.55
C ASP A 310 -2.96 0.41 -9.68
N LEU A 311 -3.78 -0.62 -9.44
CA LEU A 311 -3.37 -1.83 -8.71
C LEU A 311 -3.12 -3.03 -9.63
N SER A 312 -2.88 -2.83 -10.93
CA SER A 312 -2.68 -3.95 -11.86
C SER A 312 -1.52 -4.86 -11.44
N ASP A 313 -0.36 -4.29 -11.11
CA ASP A 313 0.85 -5.02 -10.70
C ASP A 313 0.66 -5.73 -9.35
N MET A 314 -0.05 -5.09 -8.40
CA MET A 314 -0.44 -5.74 -7.13
C MET A 314 -1.40 -6.91 -7.34
N ALA A 315 -2.32 -6.82 -8.31
CA ALA A 315 -3.24 -7.91 -8.63
C ALA A 315 -2.49 -9.13 -9.19
N GLU A 316 -1.54 -8.90 -10.10
CA GLU A 316 -0.66 -9.95 -10.63
C GLU A 316 0.23 -10.55 -9.53
N PHE A 317 0.76 -9.70 -8.65
CA PHE A 317 1.56 -10.15 -7.52
C PHE A 317 0.76 -11.03 -6.54
N ALA A 318 -0.47 -10.64 -6.21
CA ALA A 318 -1.38 -11.44 -5.39
C ALA A 318 -1.69 -12.80 -6.01
N ALA A 319 -1.68 -12.91 -7.33
CA ALA A 319 -1.87 -14.18 -8.03
C ALA A 319 -0.66 -15.12 -7.92
N ALA A 320 0.55 -14.56 -7.88
CA ALA A 320 1.80 -15.31 -7.98
C ALA A 320 2.40 -15.71 -6.62
N VAL A 321 2.15 -14.94 -5.57
CA VAL A 321 2.85 -15.07 -4.29
C VAL A 321 2.45 -16.34 -3.53
N LYS A 322 3.44 -17.06 -3.02
CA LYS A 322 3.28 -18.32 -2.26
C LYS A 322 3.60 -18.19 -0.78
N ASN A 323 4.12 -17.03 -0.37
CA ASN A 323 4.50 -16.74 1.00
C ASN A 323 3.65 -15.60 1.54
N ARG A 324 2.97 -15.86 2.65
CA ARG A 324 2.05 -14.91 3.26
C ARG A 324 2.77 -13.63 3.69
N PHE A 325 4.02 -13.74 4.16
CA PHE A 325 4.79 -12.64 4.75
C PHE A 325 5.32 -11.71 3.66
N VAL A 326 5.74 -12.31 2.55
CA VAL A 326 6.11 -11.57 1.34
C VAL A 326 4.95 -10.71 0.86
N PHE A 327 3.72 -11.24 0.87
CA PHE A 327 2.55 -10.45 0.51
C PHE A 327 2.22 -9.36 1.54
N GLN A 328 2.22 -9.68 2.83
CA GLN A 328 1.89 -8.71 3.87
C GLN A 328 2.87 -7.52 3.93
N THR A 329 4.13 -7.73 3.54
CA THR A 329 5.16 -6.67 3.54
C THR A 329 5.35 -5.99 2.18
N CYS A 330 4.56 -6.36 1.16
CA CYS A 330 4.80 -5.92 -0.22
C CYS A 330 4.64 -4.41 -0.40
N VAL A 331 3.68 -3.78 0.29
CA VAL A 331 3.39 -2.34 0.18
C VAL A 331 4.55 -1.49 0.69
N ALA A 332 5.16 -1.86 1.83
CA ALA A 332 6.31 -1.15 2.39
C ALA A 332 7.53 -1.17 1.47
N ARG A 333 7.57 -2.11 0.52
CA ARG A 333 8.63 -2.29 -0.48
C ARG A 333 8.16 -1.93 -1.90
N SER A 334 6.96 -1.40 -2.04
CA SER A 334 6.41 -0.96 -3.32
C SER A 334 6.88 0.45 -3.65
N ARG A 335 6.79 0.83 -4.92
CA ARG A 335 7.03 2.19 -5.39
C ARG A 335 5.72 2.79 -5.87
N PHE A 336 5.49 4.05 -5.54
CA PHE A 336 4.39 4.81 -6.11
C PHE A 336 4.93 5.66 -7.26
N ARG A 337 4.43 5.43 -8.47
CA ARG A 337 4.76 6.25 -9.64
C ARG A 337 3.60 7.11 -10.05
N VAL A 338 3.83 8.40 -10.27
CA VAL A 338 2.81 9.32 -10.80
C VAL A 338 2.84 9.25 -12.33
N LEU A 339 1.69 8.98 -12.93
CA LEU A 339 1.48 8.93 -14.37
C LEU A 339 0.35 9.91 -14.72
N GLY A 340 0.68 11.19 -14.81
CA GLY A 340 -0.31 12.26 -14.97
C GLY A 340 -1.18 12.38 -13.72
N ASN A 341 -2.49 12.15 -13.85
CA ASN A 341 -3.46 12.26 -12.75
C ASN A 341 -3.73 10.92 -12.03
N ARG A 342 -2.83 9.96 -12.21
CA ARG A 342 -2.94 8.58 -11.74
C ARG A 342 -1.68 8.20 -10.95
N VAL A 343 -1.86 7.50 -9.85
CA VAL A 343 -0.77 6.86 -9.10
C VAL A 343 -0.75 5.39 -9.47
N ARG A 344 0.40 4.84 -9.83
CA ARG A 344 0.59 3.41 -10.03
C ARG A 344 1.36 2.82 -8.86
N VAL A 345 0.84 1.73 -8.30
CA VAL A 345 1.53 0.94 -7.29
C VAL A 345 2.34 -0.12 -8.01
N GLU A 346 3.66 -0.01 -7.95
CA GLU A 346 4.60 -0.95 -8.57
C GLU A 346 5.28 -1.81 -7.48
N MET A 347 5.20 -3.12 -7.64
CA MET A 347 5.96 -4.09 -6.87
C MET A 347 7.41 -4.06 -7.35
N THR A 348 8.34 -3.84 -6.41
CA THR A 348 9.77 -3.77 -6.76
C THR A 348 10.31 -5.14 -7.18
N ALA A 349 11.46 -5.16 -7.86
CA ALA A 349 12.17 -6.40 -8.19
C ALA A 349 12.42 -7.27 -6.94
N GLY A 350 12.64 -6.65 -5.78
CA GLY A 350 12.82 -7.37 -4.51
C GLY A 350 11.53 -7.97 -3.93
N ASN A 351 10.34 -7.52 -4.35
CA ASN A 351 9.09 -8.21 -4.07
C ASN A 351 8.97 -9.42 -5.01
N TRP A 352 9.15 -9.21 -6.31
CA TRP A 352 9.03 -10.25 -7.33
C TRP A 352 10.03 -11.40 -7.17
N SER A 353 11.26 -11.11 -6.75
CA SER A 353 12.28 -12.14 -6.50
C SER A 353 11.92 -13.12 -5.38
N ARG A 354 10.93 -12.77 -4.54
CA ARG A 354 10.51 -13.55 -3.37
C ARG A 354 9.14 -14.20 -3.52
N VAL A 355 8.53 -14.09 -4.71
CA VAL A 355 7.17 -14.58 -4.95
C VAL A 355 7.07 -16.11 -4.79
N LEU A 356 8.17 -16.81 -5.07
CA LEU A 356 8.32 -18.26 -4.96
C LEU A 356 8.93 -18.73 -3.64
N ASP A 357 9.29 -17.80 -2.74
CA ASP A 357 9.76 -18.17 -1.40
C ASP A 357 8.67 -19.02 -0.73
N VAL A 358 9.09 -20.06 -0.01
CA VAL A 358 8.19 -20.84 0.84
C VAL A 358 8.21 -20.21 2.23
N ASP A 359 7.13 -20.36 3.00
CA ASP A 359 7.13 -19.96 4.41
C ASP A 359 8.26 -20.69 5.14
N SER A 360 9.14 -19.92 5.80
CA SER A 360 10.23 -20.43 6.64
C SER A 360 9.97 -20.12 8.11
N ASP A 361 10.62 -20.84 9.02
CA ASP A 361 10.48 -20.61 10.47
C ASP A 361 10.75 -19.15 10.87
N MET A 362 11.66 -18.47 10.15
CA MET A 362 11.94 -17.05 10.35
C MET A 362 10.74 -16.16 10.00
N THR A 363 10.00 -16.48 8.94
CA THR A 363 8.76 -15.74 8.60
C THR A 363 7.68 -15.97 9.65
N THR A 364 7.57 -17.19 10.19
CA THR A 364 6.67 -17.51 11.31
C THR A 364 7.02 -16.70 12.56
N LEU A 365 8.30 -16.56 12.89
CA LEU A 365 8.76 -15.74 14.01
C LEU A 365 8.41 -14.26 13.81
N ALA A 366 8.58 -13.74 12.59
CA ALA A 366 8.23 -12.35 12.27
C ALA A 366 6.73 -12.07 12.48
N TYR A 367 5.84 -13.04 12.21
CA TYR A 367 4.42 -12.94 12.57
C TYR A 367 4.19 -12.87 14.07
N GLY A 368 4.87 -13.73 14.82
CA GLY A 368 4.78 -13.73 16.29
C GLY A 368 5.13 -12.36 16.87
N VAL A 369 6.20 -11.73 16.36
CA VAL A 369 6.61 -10.39 16.81
C VAL A 369 5.59 -9.33 16.39
N LYS A 370 5.07 -9.36 15.16
CA LYS A 370 4.04 -8.40 14.70
C LYS A 370 2.77 -8.51 15.56
N ASP A 371 2.29 -9.72 15.84
CA ASP A 371 1.09 -9.93 16.67
C ASP A 371 1.31 -9.44 18.10
N ILE A 372 2.47 -9.74 18.70
CA ILE A 372 2.84 -9.23 20.03
C ILE A 372 2.83 -7.70 20.04
N PHE A 373 3.40 -7.05 19.02
CA PHE A 373 3.45 -5.60 18.94
C PHE A 373 2.05 -4.97 18.79
N MET A 374 1.18 -5.56 17.97
CA MET A 374 -0.21 -5.10 17.81
C MET A 374 -1.01 -5.26 19.10
N ARG A 375 -0.86 -6.39 19.80
CA ARG A 375 -1.48 -6.60 21.12
C ARG A 375 -0.96 -5.60 22.16
N GLN A 376 0.34 -5.30 22.14
CA GLN A 376 0.92 -4.31 23.04
C GLN A 376 0.34 -2.92 22.77
N GLN A 377 0.22 -2.49 21.51
CA GLN A 377 -0.44 -1.22 21.16
C GLN A 377 -1.90 -1.16 21.62
N ALA A 378 -2.64 -2.26 21.48
CA ALA A 378 -4.02 -2.33 21.95
C ALA A 378 -4.09 -2.15 23.48
N ILE A 379 -3.22 -2.84 24.23
CA ILE A 379 -3.12 -2.70 25.69
C ILE A 379 -2.74 -1.26 26.08
N GLU A 380 -1.73 -0.68 25.44
CA GLU A 380 -1.31 0.71 25.69
C GLU A 380 -2.45 1.70 25.45
N SER A 381 -3.24 1.50 24.39
CA SER A 381 -4.40 2.35 24.10
C SER A 381 -5.46 2.25 25.20
N LEU A 382 -5.71 1.05 25.73
CA LEU A 382 -6.69 0.81 26.79
C LEU A 382 -6.23 1.43 28.13
N VAL A 383 -4.95 1.28 28.46
CA VAL A 383 -4.34 1.90 29.64
C VAL A 383 -4.42 3.43 29.57
N ARG A 384 -4.16 4.04 28.41
CA ARG A 384 -4.33 5.50 28.23
C ARG A 384 -5.77 5.95 28.43
N HIS A 385 -6.76 5.20 27.94
CA HIS A 385 -8.17 5.52 28.14
C HIS A 385 -8.59 5.38 29.62
N GLN A 386 -8.07 4.38 30.34
CA GLN A 386 -8.34 4.25 31.78
C GLN A 386 -7.68 5.37 32.60
N ALA A 387 -6.45 5.76 32.27
CA ALA A 387 -5.74 6.85 32.94
C ALA A 387 -6.44 8.20 32.78
N THR A 388 -6.95 8.50 31.57
CA THR A 388 -7.71 9.73 31.31
C THR A 388 -9.06 9.75 32.03
N ASN A 389 -9.75 8.60 32.09
CA ASN A 389 -11.02 8.49 32.82
C ASN A 389 -10.84 8.64 34.34
N THR A 390 -9.83 8.00 34.94
CA THR A 390 -9.57 8.06 36.39
C THR A 390 -9.20 9.47 36.86
N TRP A 391 -8.42 10.22 36.09
CA TRP A 391 -8.10 11.62 36.40
C TRP A 391 -9.32 12.54 36.39
N SER A 392 -10.31 12.28 35.53
CA SER A 392 -11.53 13.10 35.44
C SER A 392 -12.46 12.97 36.65
N PHE A 393 -12.40 11.85 37.38
CA PHE A 393 -13.18 11.63 38.59
C PHE A 393 -12.56 12.31 39.82
N GLY A 394 -11.22 12.39 39.91
CA GLY A 394 -10.55 13.06 41.03
C GLY A 394 -10.72 14.59 41.04
N ALA A 395 -10.72 15.23 39.87
CA ALA A 395 -10.83 16.69 39.77
C ALA A 395 -12.24 17.23 40.14
N LYS A 396 -13.30 16.43 39.96
CA LYS A 396 -14.68 16.85 40.30
C LYS A 396 -14.96 16.87 41.81
N ASP A 397 -14.19 16.13 42.60
CA ASP A 397 -14.45 16.02 44.04
C ASP A 397 -13.72 17.12 44.86
N HIS A 398 -12.63 17.70 44.33
CA HIS A 398 -11.98 18.85 44.97
C HIS A 398 -12.76 20.17 44.83
N GLY A 399 -13.49 20.38 43.73
CA GLY A 399 -14.30 21.59 43.54
C GLY A 399 -15.53 21.71 44.46
N ARG A 400 -15.90 20.63 45.19
CA ARG A 400 -17.05 20.62 46.11
C ARG A 400 -16.68 20.92 47.56
N ARG A 401 -15.40 20.87 47.92
CA ARG A 401 -14.94 21.13 49.31
C ARG A 401 -14.58 22.59 49.59
N GLU A 402 -14.34 23.42 48.57
CA GLU A 402 -14.03 24.86 48.72
C GLU A 402 -15.25 25.79 48.70
N ARG A 403 -16.48 25.26 48.64
CA ARG A 403 -17.72 26.07 48.73
C ARG A 403 -18.50 25.86 50.04
N ARG A 404 -17.82 25.49 51.12
CA ARG A 404 -18.40 25.48 52.47
C ARG A 404 -17.61 26.36 53.41
#